data_AF-A0A3M1IFX5-F1
#
_entry.id   AF-A0A3M1IFX5-F1
#
_cell.length_a   1.000
_cell.length_b   1.000
_cell.length_c   1.000
_cell.angle_alpha   90.00
_cell.angle_beta   90.00
_cell.angle_gamma   90.00
#
_symmetry.space_group_name_H-M   'P 1'
#
loop_
_entity.id
_entity.type
_entity.pdbx_description
1 polymer ?
#
loop_
_entity_poly.entity_id
_entity_poly.type
_entity_poly.pdbx_seq_one_letter_code
_entity_poly.pdbx_strand_id
1 'polypeptide(L)'
;LPRNPQWTAAGLGLLAVLFAGVLFVLWPWIEWRFQAEFNALAIGRDEGLTEFTLAGSLDLGETPRPRGLLIGLFAARHGAPGQPRSVWLGVGNSGQLSLMVWNEQRRLCGRAEIPEFLEKHRGERVDLVLVGHEGLRLFANGELLAYLEPVGTERASWPGRIAGDYLVVGGYTGRPGGREGITRVLFWDQAVPPAGVAARWGRGGGEVEAPAPVIDFNYTALGLRPLLWMKEGTLFGRDQVWASALETMRHFGVSMVWGAGPGTYPSLYAISPARLKGLTELHVHNDYLEFLLTFGAPGATALGLALCLVLARPALRGGVRMPPGFVVLMWAAAGGILLVAFLDWPLFSPAVRTLFLVLAGVMSCTSLRKKQRQRRTGASGEEIDEEEEELARLEEAGEV
;
A
#
# COMPACT_ATOMS: atom_id res chain seq x y z
N LEU A 1 25.26 -20.51 33.63
CA LEU A 1 24.36 -19.32 33.56
C LEU A 1 22.97 -19.69 34.08
N PRO A 2 22.52 -19.08 35.20
CA PRO A 2 21.26 -19.44 35.84
C PRO A 2 20.09 -19.07 34.92
N ARG A 3 19.15 -20.01 34.80
CA ARG A 3 17.93 -19.89 33.97
C ARG A 3 16.89 -19.08 34.73
N ASN A 4 17.07 -17.78 34.80
CA ASN A 4 16.10 -16.93 35.46
C ASN A 4 14.98 -16.57 34.44
N PRO A 5 13.74 -17.06 34.62
CA PRO A 5 12.65 -16.91 33.64
C PRO A 5 12.25 -15.46 33.37
N GLN A 6 12.64 -14.53 34.24
CA GLN A 6 12.44 -13.10 34.03
C GLN A 6 13.24 -12.56 32.83
N TRP A 7 14.42 -13.14 32.55
CA TRP A 7 15.25 -12.71 31.42
C TRP A 7 14.68 -13.14 30.06
N THR A 8 13.91 -14.21 30.01
CA THR A 8 13.25 -14.65 28.77
C THR A 8 12.06 -13.76 28.40
N ALA A 9 11.29 -13.28 29.39
CA ALA A 9 10.21 -12.33 29.13
C ALA A 9 10.75 -10.95 28.74
N ALA A 10 11.77 -10.46 29.45
CA ALA A 10 12.43 -9.20 29.13
C ALA A 10 13.12 -9.25 27.75
N GLY A 11 13.77 -10.36 27.41
CA GLY A 11 14.39 -10.55 26.09
C GLY A 11 13.38 -10.61 24.94
N LEU A 12 12.22 -11.23 25.15
CA LEU A 12 11.11 -11.24 24.18
C LEU A 12 10.50 -9.86 23.99
N GLY A 13 10.29 -9.12 25.08
CA GLY A 13 9.84 -7.73 25.02
C GLY A 13 10.82 -6.84 24.26
N LEU A 14 12.12 -6.97 24.55
CA LEU A 14 13.17 -6.22 23.84
C LEU A 14 13.19 -6.57 22.34
N LEU A 15 13.08 -7.84 21.98
CA LEU A 15 13.04 -8.25 20.57
C LEU A 15 11.77 -7.77 19.85
N ALA A 16 10.61 -7.76 20.50
CA ALA A 16 9.38 -7.20 19.93
C ALA A 16 9.51 -5.67 19.72
N VAL A 17 10.10 -4.96 20.68
CA VAL A 17 10.39 -3.52 20.56
C VAL A 17 11.42 -3.25 19.47
N LEU A 18 12.47 -4.07 19.36
CA LEU A 18 13.48 -3.94 18.30
C LEU A 18 12.88 -4.27 16.93
N PHE A 19 12.02 -5.28 16.83
CA PHE A 19 11.35 -5.62 15.57
C PHE A 19 10.35 -4.55 15.16
N ALA A 20 9.54 -4.05 16.09
CA ALA A 20 8.66 -2.91 15.85
C ALA A 20 9.48 -1.66 15.46
N GLY A 21 10.64 -1.45 16.09
CA GLY A 21 11.57 -0.38 15.76
C GLY A 21 12.18 -0.56 14.36
N VAL A 22 12.61 -1.76 13.99
CA VAL A 22 13.15 -2.06 12.65
C VAL A 22 12.07 -1.92 11.58
N LEU A 23 10.85 -2.42 11.82
CA LEU A 23 9.73 -2.17 10.93
C LEU A 23 9.42 -0.68 10.84
N PHE A 24 9.39 0.06 11.95
CA PHE A 24 9.16 1.50 11.94
C PHE A 24 10.25 2.27 11.17
N VAL A 25 11.51 1.82 11.25
CA VAL A 25 12.65 2.40 10.53
C VAL A 25 12.66 2.02 9.05
N LEU A 26 12.25 0.79 8.70
CA LEU A 26 12.22 0.29 7.32
C LEU A 26 10.90 0.56 6.60
N TRP A 27 9.82 0.85 7.33
CA TRP A 27 8.49 1.15 6.81
C TRP A 27 8.52 2.21 5.71
N PRO A 28 9.24 3.34 5.86
CA PRO A 28 9.32 4.37 4.83
C PRO A 28 9.94 3.86 3.53
N TRP A 29 10.90 2.93 3.60
CA TRP A 29 11.52 2.34 2.41
C TRP A 29 10.61 1.30 1.74
N ILE A 30 9.95 0.47 2.55
CA ILE A 30 8.97 -0.52 2.09
C ILE A 30 7.80 0.18 1.42
N GLU A 31 7.25 1.19 2.07
CA GLU A 31 6.17 2.02 1.55
C GLU A 31 6.60 2.82 0.34
N TRP A 32 7.79 3.45 0.35
CA TRP A 32 8.32 4.11 -0.84
C TRP A 32 8.34 3.15 -2.02
N ARG A 33 8.66 1.87 -1.80
CA ARG A 33 8.65 0.85 -2.85
C ARG A 33 7.24 0.45 -3.32
N PHE A 34 6.25 0.39 -2.44
CA PHE A 34 4.86 0.12 -2.81
C PHE A 34 4.16 1.33 -3.44
N GLN A 35 4.53 2.54 -3.03
CA GLN A 35 3.97 3.78 -3.52
C GLN A 35 4.74 4.33 -4.72
N ALA A 36 5.97 3.90 -5.01
CA ALA A 36 6.81 4.50 -6.06
C ALA A 36 6.16 4.59 -7.45
N GLU A 37 5.13 3.79 -7.72
CA GLU A 37 4.51 3.72 -9.05
C GLU A 37 3.50 4.86 -9.26
N PHE A 38 2.42 4.98 -8.47
CA PHE A 38 1.40 6.05 -8.64
C PHE A 38 0.60 6.35 -7.35
N ASN A 39 0.18 7.61 -7.17
CA ASN A 39 -0.81 8.02 -6.17
C ASN A 39 -2.11 8.32 -6.89
N ALA A 40 -3.18 7.61 -6.58
CA ALA A 40 -4.53 7.96 -7.03
C ALA A 40 -5.26 8.66 -5.88
N LEU A 41 -5.62 9.93 -6.08
CA LEU A 41 -6.34 10.76 -5.11
C LEU A 41 -7.78 10.92 -5.58
N ALA A 42 -8.74 10.50 -4.77
CA ALA A 42 -10.16 10.69 -5.08
C ALA A 42 -10.50 12.19 -5.08
N ILE A 43 -11.16 12.67 -6.12
CA ILE A 43 -11.59 14.07 -6.24
C ILE A 43 -13.05 14.25 -5.80
N GLY A 44 -13.84 13.17 -5.84
CA GLY A 44 -15.24 13.18 -5.42
C GLY A 44 -16.18 13.92 -6.39
N ARG A 45 -15.90 13.87 -7.70
CA ARG A 45 -16.66 14.60 -8.74
C ARG A 45 -17.25 13.65 -9.78
N ASP A 46 -18.24 12.88 -9.35
CA ASP A 46 -18.96 11.88 -10.15
C ASP A 46 -19.67 12.46 -11.39
N GLU A 47 -20.04 13.74 -11.37
CA GLU A 47 -20.80 14.38 -12.46
C GLU A 47 -19.92 14.88 -13.63
N GLY A 48 -18.60 14.70 -13.53
CA GLY A 48 -17.62 15.29 -14.41
C GLY A 48 -17.40 16.78 -14.15
N LEU A 49 -16.32 17.31 -14.73
CA LEU A 49 -15.84 18.68 -14.55
C LEU A 49 -16.09 19.47 -15.83
N THR A 50 -16.94 20.49 -15.78
CA THR A 50 -17.08 21.48 -16.87
C THR A 50 -15.87 22.39 -16.94
N GLU A 51 -15.27 22.64 -15.77
CA GLU A 51 -14.05 23.40 -15.61
C GLU A 51 -13.18 22.79 -14.53
N PHE A 52 -11.87 22.95 -14.65
CA PHE A 52 -10.91 22.51 -13.64
C PHE A 52 -9.56 23.15 -13.87
N THR A 53 -8.73 23.10 -12.83
CA THR A 53 -7.32 23.44 -12.92
C THR A 53 -6.49 22.38 -12.24
N LEU A 54 -5.54 21.83 -12.98
CA LEU A 54 -4.56 20.89 -12.48
C LEU A 54 -3.19 21.56 -12.57
N ALA A 55 -2.54 21.75 -11.44
CA ALA A 55 -1.24 22.38 -11.38
C ALA A 55 -0.20 21.48 -10.72
N GLY A 56 0.94 21.30 -11.36
CA GLY A 56 2.05 20.49 -10.85
C GLY A 56 3.36 21.25 -10.94
N SER A 57 4.13 21.26 -9.85
CA SER A 57 5.46 21.88 -9.83
C SER A 57 6.54 20.80 -9.94
N LEU A 58 7.37 20.91 -10.97
CA LEU A 58 8.35 19.94 -11.41
C LEU A 58 9.77 20.50 -11.26
N ASP A 59 10.63 19.80 -10.55
CA ASP A 59 12.05 20.06 -10.47
C ASP A 59 12.77 19.21 -11.54
N LEU A 60 13.10 19.84 -12.66
CA LEU A 60 13.80 19.20 -13.77
C LEU A 60 15.30 19.33 -13.52
N GLY A 61 15.84 18.58 -12.55
CA GLY A 61 17.26 18.66 -12.19
C GLY A 61 18.22 18.51 -13.39
N GLU A 62 19.50 18.81 -13.21
CA GLU A 62 20.49 18.82 -14.31
C GLU A 62 20.71 17.44 -14.97
N THR A 63 20.30 16.36 -14.30
CA THR A 63 20.51 15.00 -14.82
C THR A 63 19.57 14.70 -15.99
N PRO A 64 20.08 14.06 -17.06
CA PRO A 64 19.45 14.09 -18.38
C PRO A 64 18.17 13.26 -18.56
N ARG A 65 17.57 12.68 -17.50
CA ARG A 65 16.45 11.74 -17.65
C ARG A 65 15.44 11.77 -16.48
N PRO A 66 14.56 12.78 -16.37
CA PRO A 66 13.29 12.57 -15.68
C PRO A 66 12.55 11.43 -16.39
N ARG A 67 12.35 10.32 -15.69
CA ARG A 67 11.79 9.10 -16.29
C ARG A 67 10.28 9.09 -16.14
N GLY A 68 9.58 9.43 -17.23
CA GLY A 68 8.17 9.10 -17.39
C GLY A 68 7.29 9.76 -16.32
N LEU A 69 7.36 11.07 -16.17
CA LEU A 69 6.46 11.79 -15.28
C LEU A 69 5.03 11.68 -15.80
N LEU A 70 4.06 11.45 -14.90
CA LEU A 70 2.64 11.48 -15.21
C LEU A 70 1.85 12.23 -14.15
N ILE A 71 1.03 13.18 -14.62
CA ILE A 71 -0.07 13.78 -13.88
C ILE A 71 -1.31 13.62 -14.76
N GLY A 72 -2.35 12.94 -14.29
CA GLY A 72 -3.54 12.71 -15.09
C GLY A 72 -4.82 12.72 -14.29
N LEU A 73 -5.91 13.13 -14.94
CA LEU A 73 -7.27 12.98 -14.45
C LEU A 73 -7.89 11.74 -15.07
N PHE A 74 -8.54 10.94 -14.24
CA PHE A 74 -9.10 9.65 -14.60
C PHE A 74 -10.54 9.55 -14.13
N ALA A 75 -11.37 9.00 -15.00
CA ALA A 75 -12.68 8.51 -14.67
C ALA A 75 -12.64 6.99 -14.58
N ALA A 76 -12.99 6.47 -13.41
CA ALA A 76 -13.18 5.05 -13.23
C ALA A 76 -14.53 4.60 -13.79
N ARG A 77 -15.57 5.46 -13.74
CA ARG A 77 -16.90 5.12 -14.28
C ARG A 77 -16.95 5.17 -15.81
N HIS A 78 -17.93 4.49 -16.38
CA HIS A 78 -18.40 4.82 -17.72
C HIS A 78 -19.02 6.22 -17.64
N GLY A 79 -18.41 7.20 -18.31
CA GLY A 79 -19.01 8.51 -18.47
C GLY A 79 -20.33 8.42 -19.22
N ALA A 80 -21.04 9.54 -19.34
CA ALA A 80 -22.11 9.62 -20.31
C ALA A 80 -21.51 9.41 -21.71
N PRO A 81 -22.14 8.61 -22.60
CA PRO A 81 -21.61 8.30 -23.92
C PRO A 81 -21.02 9.52 -24.63
N GLY A 82 -19.72 9.46 -24.94
CA GLY A 82 -19.01 10.55 -25.62
C GLY A 82 -18.16 11.46 -24.72
N GLN A 83 -18.00 11.15 -23.42
CA GLN A 83 -17.07 11.86 -22.54
C GLN A 83 -15.65 11.27 -22.57
N PRO A 84 -14.59 12.04 -22.29
CA PRO A 84 -13.23 11.57 -22.21
C PRO A 84 -13.10 10.87 -20.88
N ARG A 85 -12.50 9.70 -20.93
CA ARG A 85 -12.23 8.94 -19.71
C ARG A 85 -11.04 9.48 -18.96
N SER A 86 -10.12 10.14 -19.65
CA SER A 86 -8.91 10.60 -18.99
C SER A 86 -8.17 11.67 -19.78
N VAL A 87 -7.53 12.56 -19.03
CA VAL A 87 -6.58 13.56 -19.53
C VAL A 87 -5.23 13.27 -18.89
N TRP A 88 -4.21 13.08 -19.70
CA TRP A 88 -2.87 12.71 -19.28
C TRP A 88 -1.91 13.83 -19.65
N LEU A 89 -1.16 14.32 -18.68
CA LEU A 89 -0.04 15.21 -18.87
C LEU A 89 1.22 14.48 -18.41
N GLY A 90 2.19 14.29 -19.29
CA GLY A 90 3.39 13.57 -18.90
C GLY A 90 4.62 13.89 -19.72
N VAL A 91 5.79 13.75 -19.10
CA VAL A 91 7.09 13.90 -19.77
C VAL A 91 7.58 12.51 -20.15
N GLY A 92 7.64 12.25 -21.46
CA GLY A 92 8.08 10.99 -22.02
C GLY A 92 9.59 10.74 -21.82
N ASN A 93 10.04 9.52 -22.10
CA ASN A 93 11.46 9.16 -21.99
C ASN A 93 12.37 9.93 -22.96
N SER A 94 11.80 10.51 -24.03
CA SER A 94 12.49 11.40 -24.96
C SER A 94 12.66 12.83 -24.43
N GLY A 95 12.07 13.17 -23.28
CA GLY A 95 12.04 14.53 -22.74
C GLY A 95 10.91 15.41 -23.29
N GLN A 96 10.08 14.88 -24.18
CA GLN A 96 8.91 15.60 -24.69
C GLN A 96 7.80 15.67 -23.64
N LEU A 97 7.13 16.82 -23.52
CA LEU A 97 5.89 16.94 -22.77
C LEU A 97 4.72 16.56 -23.68
N SER A 98 3.93 15.59 -23.28
CA SER A 98 2.74 15.12 -24.01
C SER A 98 1.49 15.40 -23.18
N LEU A 99 0.51 16.08 -23.78
CA LEU A 99 -0.86 16.19 -23.29
C LEU A 99 -1.74 15.31 -24.16
N MET A 100 -2.42 14.33 -23.56
CA MET A 100 -3.23 13.35 -24.27
C MET A 100 -4.63 13.28 -23.67
N VAL A 101 -5.65 13.29 -24.52
CA VAL A 101 -7.05 13.12 -24.13
C VAL A 101 -7.55 11.81 -24.73
N TRP A 102 -8.10 10.95 -23.88
CA TRP A 102 -8.61 9.65 -24.29
C TRP A 102 -10.12 9.57 -24.06
N ASN A 103 -10.85 9.08 -25.05
CA ASN A 103 -12.29 8.86 -24.97
C ASN A 103 -12.65 7.57 -24.20
N GLU A 104 -13.94 7.28 -24.04
CA GLU A 104 -14.43 6.10 -23.31
C GLU A 104 -13.95 4.76 -23.86
N GLN A 105 -13.72 4.72 -25.17
CA GLN A 105 -13.25 3.56 -25.93
C GLN A 105 -11.71 3.46 -25.91
N ARG A 106 -11.03 4.27 -25.09
CA ARG A 106 -9.57 4.40 -25.06
C ARG A 106 -8.98 4.74 -26.43
N ARG A 107 -9.71 5.52 -27.24
CA ARG A 107 -9.17 6.15 -28.44
C ARG A 107 -8.66 7.54 -28.09
N LEU A 108 -7.50 7.87 -28.62
CA LEU A 108 -6.90 9.19 -28.49
C LEU A 108 -7.73 10.19 -29.30
N CYS A 109 -8.30 11.21 -28.64
CA CYS A 109 -9.12 12.26 -29.25
C CYS A 109 -8.50 13.67 -29.14
N GLY A 110 -7.30 13.76 -28.59
CA GLY A 110 -6.54 15.00 -28.52
C GLY A 110 -5.11 14.72 -28.11
N ARG A 111 -4.15 15.34 -28.80
CA ARG A 111 -2.72 15.22 -28.48
C ARG A 111 -1.99 16.50 -28.79
N ALA A 112 -1.27 17.03 -27.80
CA ALA A 112 -0.25 18.05 -28.00
C ALA A 112 1.09 17.48 -27.52
N GLU A 113 2.14 17.72 -28.29
CA GLU A 113 3.51 17.32 -27.94
C GLU A 113 4.43 18.53 -28.01
N ILE A 114 5.29 18.68 -27.01
CA ILE A 114 6.34 19.69 -26.97
C ILE A 114 7.68 18.94 -26.92
N PRO A 115 8.29 18.62 -28.09
CA PRO A 115 9.46 17.75 -28.19
C PRO A 115 10.67 18.20 -27.35
N GLU A 116 10.91 19.51 -27.32
CA GLU A 116 12.09 20.12 -26.69
C GLU A 116 11.82 20.59 -25.25
N PHE A 117 10.71 20.17 -24.64
CA PHE A 117 10.30 20.66 -23.31
C PHE A 117 11.41 20.49 -22.26
N LEU A 118 11.99 19.29 -22.15
CA LEU A 118 13.05 19.01 -21.19
C LEU A 118 14.34 19.77 -21.50
N GLU A 119 14.65 20.01 -22.78
CA GLU A 119 15.85 20.76 -23.17
C GLU A 119 15.72 22.24 -22.82
N LYS A 120 14.55 22.84 -23.09
CA LYS A 120 14.24 24.24 -22.78
C LYS A 120 14.28 24.52 -21.28
N HIS A 121 13.85 23.58 -20.44
CA HIS A 121 13.67 23.78 -19.01
C HIS A 121 14.61 22.97 -18.12
N ARG A 122 15.74 22.50 -18.66
CA ARG A 122 16.71 21.72 -17.89
C ARG A 122 17.32 22.57 -16.77
N GLY A 123 17.40 21.99 -15.57
CA GLY A 123 17.92 22.66 -14.37
C GLY A 123 16.94 23.65 -13.75
N GLU A 124 15.73 23.79 -14.32
CA GLU A 124 14.71 24.71 -13.83
C GLU A 124 13.61 23.98 -13.07
N ARG A 125 12.99 24.71 -12.14
CA ARG A 125 11.72 24.29 -11.56
C ARG A 125 10.57 24.82 -12.41
N VAL A 126 9.87 23.93 -13.10
CA VAL A 126 8.77 24.24 -14.00
C VAL A 126 7.43 24.02 -13.31
N ASP A 127 6.62 25.05 -13.34
CA ASP A 127 5.24 25.02 -12.90
C ASP A 127 4.32 24.77 -14.09
N LEU A 128 3.81 23.54 -14.20
CA LEU A 128 2.82 23.17 -15.21
C LEU A 128 1.42 23.47 -14.70
N VAL A 129 0.62 24.16 -15.50
CA VAL A 129 -0.79 24.44 -15.21
C VAL A 129 -1.64 24.01 -16.39
N LEU A 130 -2.52 23.05 -16.18
CA LEU A 130 -3.52 22.61 -17.13
C LEU A 130 -4.88 23.18 -16.71
N VAL A 131 -5.45 24.04 -17.55
CA VAL A 131 -6.76 24.65 -17.33
C VAL A 131 -7.76 24.06 -18.33
N GLY A 132 -8.80 23.42 -17.82
CA GLY A 132 -9.97 23.02 -18.61
C GLY A 132 -11.06 24.06 -18.50
N HIS A 133 -11.33 24.78 -19.60
CA HIS A 133 -12.47 25.70 -19.75
C HIS A 133 -12.58 26.03 -21.24
N GLU A 134 -13.65 25.56 -21.89
CA GLU A 134 -13.84 25.68 -23.36
C GLU A 134 -12.64 25.12 -24.18
N GLY A 135 -12.06 24.02 -23.72
CA GLY A 135 -10.85 23.42 -24.27
C GLY A 135 -9.81 23.15 -23.19
N LEU A 136 -8.62 22.69 -23.59
CA LEU A 136 -7.51 22.42 -22.68
C LEU A 136 -6.35 23.36 -23.00
N ARG A 137 -5.99 24.20 -22.04
CA ARG A 137 -4.83 25.10 -22.12
C ARG A 137 -3.75 24.62 -21.17
N LEU A 138 -2.56 24.38 -21.69
CA LEU A 138 -1.40 23.97 -20.93
C LEU A 138 -0.40 25.11 -20.88
N PHE A 139 -0.04 25.50 -19.66
CA PHE A 139 0.93 26.53 -19.38
C PHE A 139 2.16 25.94 -18.68
N ALA A 140 3.33 26.52 -18.92
CA ALA A 140 4.53 26.32 -18.14
C ALA A 140 5.06 27.67 -17.67
N ASN A 141 5.22 27.83 -16.35
CA ASN A 141 5.68 29.09 -15.74
C ASN A 141 4.85 30.32 -16.18
N GLY A 142 3.56 30.12 -16.45
CA GLY A 142 2.64 31.16 -16.93
C GLY A 142 2.64 31.38 -18.45
N GLU A 143 3.58 30.83 -19.20
CA GLU A 143 3.61 30.86 -20.68
C GLU A 143 2.69 29.77 -21.24
N LEU A 144 1.84 30.10 -22.22
CA LEU A 144 1.00 29.12 -22.91
C LEU A 144 1.86 28.23 -23.81
N LEU A 145 1.97 26.94 -23.48
CA LEU A 145 2.73 25.96 -24.28
C LEU A 145 1.89 25.30 -25.36
N ALA A 146 0.67 24.92 -25.01
CA ALA A 146 -0.22 24.20 -25.91
C ALA A 146 -1.67 24.55 -25.64
N TYR A 147 -2.45 24.54 -26.72
CA TYR A 147 -3.89 24.65 -26.67
C TYR A 147 -4.47 23.51 -27.50
N LEU A 148 -5.29 22.68 -26.85
CA LEU A 148 -6.06 21.65 -27.52
C LEU A 148 -7.50 22.11 -27.61
N GLU A 149 -7.89 22.43 -28.85
CA GLU A 149 -9.27 22.54 -29.24
C GLU A 149 -9.75 21.24 -29.88
N PRO A 150 -11.05 20.96 -29.84
CA PRO A 150 -11.65 20.00 -30.74
C PRO A 150 -11.41 20.38 -32.20
N VAL A 151 -10.65 19.57 -32.94
CA VAL A 151 -10.43 19.75 -34.38
C VAL A 151 -11.22 18.70 -35.19
N GLY A 152 -11.91 19.13 -36.24
CA GLY A 152 -12.55 18.25 -37.23
C GLY A 152 -13.79 17.49 -36.73
N THR A 153 -13.97 16.26 -37.21
CA THR A 153 -15.11 15.37 -36.84
C THR A 153 -15.08 14.97 -35.36
N GLU A 154 -13.94 15.15 -34.68
CA GLU A 154 -13.78 14.86 -33.25
C GLU A 154 -14.40 15.93 -32.34
N ARG A 155 -14.86 17.07 -32.88
CA ARG A 155 -15.60 18.09 -32.13
C ARG A 155 -16.90 17.54 -31.52
N ALA A 156 -17.52 16.54 -32.17
CA ALA A 156 -18.67 15.82 -31.62
C ALA A 156 -18.31 14.89 -30.45
N SER A 157 -17.04 14.48 -30.33
CA SER A 157 -16.52 13.65 -29.24
C SER A 157 -15.74 14.43 -28.19
N TRP A 158 -15.63 15.75 -28.35
CA TRP A 158 -15.01 16.59 -27.35
C TRP A 158 -16.01 16.85 -26.24
N PRO A 159 -15.55 16.80 -25.00
CA PRO A 159 -16.44 16.74 -23.87
C PRO A 159 -16.95 18.13 -23.53
N GLY A 160 -18.25 18.22 -23.24
CA GLY A 160 -18.73 19.31 -22.37
C GLY A 160 -18.23 19.15 -20.92
N ARG A 161 -17.79 17.94 -20.52
CA ARG A 161 -17.31 17.61 -19.17
C ARG A 161 -16.17 16.61 -19.21
N ILE A 162 -15.11 16.85 -18.45
CA ILE A 162 -14.01 15.90 -18.26
C ILE A 162 -14.29 15.07 -17.02
N ALA A 163 -14.37 13.75 -17.18
CA ALA A 163 -14.63 12.89 -16.04
C ALA A 163 -13.39 12.81 -15.13
N GLY A 164 -13.59 12.93 -13.82
CA GLY A 164 -12.55 13.28 -12.85
C GLY A 164 -12.72 12.60 -11.51
N ASP A 165 -12.97 11.29 -11.50
CA ASP A 165 -13.12 10.51 -10.27
C ASP A 165 -11.81 10.52 -9.45
N TYR A 166 -10.67 10.45 -10.15
CA TYR A 166 -9.34 10.37 -9.56
C TYR A 166 -8.34 11.30 -10.24
N LEU A 167 -7.46 11.86 -9.41
CA LEU A 167 -6.22 12.49 -9.81
C LEU A 167 -5.09 11.49 -9.60
N VAL A 168 -4.44 11.07 -10.67
CA VAL A 168 -3.28 10.18 -10.61
C VAL A 168 -2.01 10.97 -10.81
N VAL A 169 -1.08 10.82 -9.88
CA VAL A 169 0.23 11.47 -9.91
C VAL A 169 1.31 10.40 -9.70
N GLY A 170 2.24 10.26 -10.63
CA GLY A 170 3.27 9.22 -10.52
C GLY A 170 4.15 9.07 -11.74
N GLY A 171 4.84 7.93 -11.81
CA GLY A 171 5.77 7.61 -12.89
C GLY A 171 5.19 6.60 -13.87
N TYR A 172 4.93 6.99 -15.12
CA TYR A 172 4.32 6.20 -16.20
C TYR A 172 4.95 4.81 -16.43
N THR A 173 6.22 4.60 -16.04
CA THR A 173 6.98 3.41 -16.46
C THR A 173 6.99 2.25 -15.46
N GLY A 174 6.29 2.36 -14.31
CA GLY A 174 6.37 1.34 -13.25
C GLY A 174 7.81 1.13 -12.73
N ARG A 175 8.71 2.08 -13.01
CA ARG A 175 10.09 2.05 -12.55
C ARG A 175 10.23 2.95 -11.33
N PRO A 176 10.93 2.48 -10.27
CA PRO A 176 11.29 3.35 -9.15
C PRO A 176 12.08 4.57 -9.67
N GLY A 177 11.61 5.76 -9.31
CA GLY A 177 12.23 7.06 -9.69
C GLY A 177 11.36 7.97 -10.57
N GLY A 178 10.20 7.54 -11.07
CA GLY A 178 9.37 8.39 -11.94
C GLY A 178 8.65 9.56 -11.25
N ARG A 179 8.76 9.68 -9.93
CA ARG A 179 8.29 10.81 -9.13
C ARG A 179 9.36 11.88 -8.88
N GLU A 180 10.62 11.56 -9.15
CA GLU A 180 11.72 12.50 -8.96
C GLU A 180 11.43 13.75 -9.80
N GLY A 181 11.27 14.88 -9.10
CA GLY A 181 10.88 16.16 -9.69
C GLY A 181 9.51 16.66 -9.26
N ILE A 182 8.51 15.82 -8.96
CA ILE A 182 7.19 16.36 -8.54
C ILE A 182 7.29 16.85 -7.10
N THR A 183 7.18 18.16 -6.90
CA THR A 183 7.28 18.77 -5.56
C THR A 183 5.91 19.02 -4.94
N ARG A 184 4.92 19.43 -5.74
CA ARG A 184 3.56 19.74 -5.28
C ARG A 184 2.57 19.58 -6.41
N VAL A 185 1.38 19.09 -6.10
CA VAL A 185 0.24 19.04 -7.03
C VAL A 185 -0.96 19.70 -6.36
N LEU A 186 -1.58 20.62 -7.08
CA LEU A 186 -2.78 21.32 -6.69
C LEU A 186 -3.88 21.00 -7.70
N PHE A 187 -5.09 20.78 -7.20
CA PHE A 187 -6.25 20.59 -8.05
C PHE A 187 -7.42 21.45 -7.59
N TRP A 188 -8.07 22.10 -8.55
CA TRP A 188 -9.30 22.84 -8.40
C TRP A 188 -10.36 22.29 -9.34
N ASP A 189 -11.60 22.26 -8.87
CA ASP A 189 -12.81 21.96 -9.62
C ASP A 189 -13.36 23.16 -10.42
N GLN A 190 -12.54 24.19 -10.60
CA GLN A 190 -12.85 25.43 -11.32
C GLN A 190 -11.66 25.90 -12.15
N ALA A 191 -11.92 26.74 -13.14
CA ALA A 191 -10.87 27.33 -13.98
C ALA A 191 -10.18 28.48 -13.25
N VAL A 192 -8.94 28.25 -12.82
CA VAL A 192 -8.08 29.21 -12.13
C VAL A 192 -6.99 29.64 -13.11
N PRO A 193 -6.82 30.94 -13.36
CA PRO A 193 -5.79 31.43 -14.26
C PRO A 193 -4.38 31.14 -13.69
N PRO A 194 -3.35 30.95 -14.54
CA PRO A 194 -1.98 30.68 -14.10
C PRO A 194 -1.44 31.69 -13.08
N ALA A 195 -1.82 32.96 -13.18
CA ALA A 195 -1.42 34.00 -12.22
C ALA A 195 -1.95 33.72 -10.80
N GLY A 196 -3.19 33.24 -10.67
CA GLY A 196 -3.76 32.84 -9.38
C GLY A 196 -3.08 31.59 -8.81
N VAL A 197 -2.75 30.62 -9.66
CA VAL A 197 -1.98 29.44 -9.27
C VAL A 197 -0.57 29.84 -8.78
N ALA A 198 0.10 30.74 -9.50
CA ALA A 198 1.42 31.27 -9.13
C ALA A 198 1.41 32.03 -7.79
N ALA A 199 0.38 32.84 -7.55
CA ALA A 199 0.18 33.49 -6.25
C ALA A 199 0.08 32.45 -5.12
N ARG A 200 -0.62 31.32 -5.35
CA ARG A 200 -0.76 30.24 -4.36
C ARG A 200 0.54 29.46 -4.11
N TRP A 201 1.42 29.39 -5.09
CA TRP A 201 2.78 28.88 -4.90
C TRP A 201 3.73 29.88 -4.23
N GLY A 202 3.29 31.11 -3.95
CA GLY A 202 4.13 32.18 -3.38
C GLY A 202 5.12 32.75 -4.39
N ARG A 203 4.83 32.63 -5.70
CA ARG A 203 5.70 33.06 -6.81
C ARG A 203 5.19 34.29 -7.56
N GLY A 204 4.03 34.83 -7.17
CA GLY A 204 3.43 36.02 -7.79
C GLY A 204 3.37 37.21 -6.83
N GLY A 205 3.60 38.42 -7.35
CA GLY A 205 3.43 39.69 -6.62
C GLY A 205 2.06 40.34 -6.80
N GLY A 206 1.07 39.62 -7.34
CA GLY A 206 -0.27 40.13 -7.64
C GLY A 206 -1.33 39.66 -6.63
N GLU A 207 -2.31 40.52 -6.35
CA GLU A 207 -3.48 40.30 -5.48
C GLU A 207 -4.53 39.33 -6.03
N VAL A 208 -4.23 38.53 -7.06
CA VAL A 208 -5.23 37.59 -7.60
C VAL A 208 -5.45 36.46 -6.61
N GLU A 209 -6.49 36.62 -5.78
CA GLU A 209 -6.89 35.64 -4.79
C GLU A 209 -7.46 34.40 -5.48
N ALA A 210 -6.64 33.36 -5.59
CA ALA A 210 -7.10 32.06 -6.04
C ALA A 210 -7.87 31.35 -4.92
N PRO A 211 -8.98 30.66 -5.23
CA PRO A 211 -9.72 29.87 -4.25
C PRO A 211 -8.85 28.75 -3.66
N ALA A 212 -9.24 28.21 -2.50
CA ALA A 212 -8.54 27.06 -1.93
C ALA A 212 -8.67 25.84 -2.86
N PRO A 213 -7.58 25.09 -3.11
CA PRO A 213 -7.64 23.88 -3.91
C PRO A 213 -8.43 22.78 -3.19
N VAL A 214 -9.11 21.95 -3.96
CA VAL A 214 -9.79 20.73 -3.48
C VAL A 214 -8.74 19.72 -3.01
N ILE A 215 -7.60 19.64 -3.71
CA ILE A 215 -6.46 18.81 -3.33
C ILE A 215 -5.22 19.69 -3.27
N ASP A 216 -4.55 19.70 -2.12
CA ASP A 216 -3.23 20.30 -1.93
C ASP A 216 -2.26 19.21 -1.47
N PHE A 217 -1.54 18.63 -2.42
CA PHE A 217 -0.64 17.52 -2.15
C PHE A 217 0.82 17.98 -2.28
N ASN A 218 1.52 18.06 -1.16
CA ASN A 218 2.92 18.49 -1.11
C ASN A 218 3.85 17.29 -0.87
N TYR A 219 4.58 16.88 -1.91
CA TYR A 219 5.53 15.76 -1.85
C TYR A 219 6.75 16.06 -0.97
N THR A 220 7.16 17.33 -0.86
CA THR A 220 8.33 17.71 -0.05
C THR A 220 8.03 17.69 1.46
N ALA A 221 6.76 17.86 1.84
CA ALA A 221 6.33 17.82 3.24
C ALA A 221 6.12 16.38 3.76
N LEU A 222 6.07 15.38 2.88
CA LEU A 222 5.91 13.95 3.19
C LEU A 222 7.18 13.28 3.72
N GLY A 223 8.08 14.04 4.36
CA GLY A 223 9.13 13.43 5.18
C GLY A 223 8.53 12.50 6.25
N LEU A 224 9.34 11.57 6.76
CA LEU A 224 9.08 10.55 7.78
C LEU A 224 8.07 10.94 8.88
N ARG A 225 6.77 10.98 8.58
CA ARG A 225 5.71 11.36 9.53
C ARG A 225 4.49 10.44 9.39
N PRO A 226 4.62 9.15 9.73
CA PRO A 226 3.50 8.20 9.75
C PRO A 226 2.30 8.67 10.61
N LEU A 227 2.53 9.55 11.58
CA LEU A 227 1.47 10.19 12.37
C LEU A 227 0.66 11.24 11.61
N LEU A 228 1.22 11.93 10.62
CA LEU A 228 0.47 12.88 9.79
C LEU A 228 -0.55 12.13 8.93
N TRP A 229 -0.18 10.95 8.42
CA TRP A 229 -1.04 10.10 7.60
C TRP A 229 -2.18 9.43 8.38
N MET A 230 -1.92 9.03 9.62
CA MET A 230 -3.00 8.59 10.52
C MET A 230 -3.96 9.74 10.88
N LYS A 231 -3.48 10.99 10.93
CA LYS A 231 -4.25 12.16 11.35
C LYS A 231 -5.05 12.81 10.21
N GLU A 232 -4.56 12.73 8.98
CA GLU A 232 -5.23 13.27 7.79
C GLU A 232 -6.29 12.32 7.21
N GLY A 233 -6.60 11.20 7.89
CA GLY A 233 -7.56 10.19 7.39
C GLY A 233 -7.03 9.42 6.17
N THR A 234 -5.75 9.59 5.84
CA THR A 234 -5.09 9.05 4.67
C THR A 234 -4.46 7.70 4.96
N LEU A 235 -5.25 6.75 5.48
CA LEU A 235 -5.00 5.34 5.13
C LEU A 235 -5.31 5.10 3.64
N PHE A 236 -5.14 6.10 2.76
CA PHE A 236 -5.36 6.06 1.32
C PHE A 236 -6.67 5.37 0.91
N GLY A 237 -7.75 5.61 1.66
CA GLY A 237 -9.05 4.98 1.41
C GLY A 237 -9.17 3.52 1.87
N ARG A 238 -8.24 2.98 2.67
CA ARG A 238 -8.37 1.62 3.24
C ARG A 238 -9.50 1.52 4.26
N ASP A 239 -9.84 2.60 4.94
CA ASP A 239 -11.10 2.73 5.69
C ASP A 239 -12.32 2.58 4.76
N GLN A 240 -12.26 3.15 3.55
CA GLN A 240 -13.27 2.98 2.51
C GLN A 240 -13.30 1.56 1.97
N VAL A 241 -12.17 0.84 1.94
CA VAL A 241 -12.11 -0.60 1.59
C VAL A 241 -12.90 -1.44 2.59
N TRP A 242 -12.70 -1.21 3.89
CA TRP A 242 -13.48 -1.86 4.94
C TRP A 242 -14.96 -1.50 4.86
N ALA A 243 -15.28 -0.21 4.71
CA ALA A 243 -16.66 0.25 4.59
C ALA A 243 -17.35 -0.34 3.35
N SER A 244 -16.66 -0.38 2.21
CA SER A 244 -17.09 -0.96 0.94
C SER A 244 -17.37 -2.45 1.05
N ALA A 245 -16.44 -3.22 1.62
CA ALA A 245 -16.58 -4.64 1.83
C ALA A 245 -17.82 -4.93 2.68
N LEU A 246 -17.99 -4.19 3.78
CA LEU A 246 -19.15 -4.31 4.66
C LEU A 246 -20.46 -3.85 3.98
N GLU A 247 -20.44 -2.79 3.18
CA GLU A 247 -21.59 -2.33 2.38
C GLU A 247 -22.00 -3.42 1.37
N THR A 248 -21.02 -4.04 0.71
CA THR A 248 -21.23 -5.15 -0.23
C THR A 248 -21.87 -6.35 0.46
N MET A 249 -21.39 -6.72 1.66
CA MET A 249 -22.00 -7.81 2.45
C MET A 249 -23.45 -7.54 2.77
N ARG A 250 -23.75 -6.32 3.23
CA ARG A 250 -25.10 -5.90 3.58
C ARG A 250 -26.01 -5.88 2.36
N HIS A 251 -25.52 -5.37 1.23
CA HIS A 251 -26.30 -5.23 0.01
C HIS A 251 -26.69 -6.58 -0.60
N PHE A 252 -25.76 -7.54 -0.66
CA PHE A 252 -26.01 -8.86 -1.25
C PHE A 252 -26.53 -9.90 -0.25
N GLY A 253 -26.84 -9.49 0.99
CA GLY A 253 -27.29 -10.41 2.03
C GLY A 253 -26.26 -11.51 2.35
N VAL A 254 -24.98 -11.27 2.06
CA VAL A 254 -23.91 -12.18 2.42
C VAL A 254 -23.80 -12.15 3.93
N SER A 255 -24.32 -13.19 4.57
CA SER A 255 -24.27 -13.30 6.01
C SER A 255 -22.81 -13.34 6.44
N MET A 256 -22.43 -12.41 7.32
CA MET A 256 -21.12 -12.40 7.99
C MET A 256 -20.85 -13.71 8.73
N VAL A 257 -21.93 -14.45 9.06
CA VAL A 257 -21.84 -15.79 9.65
C VAL A 257 -21.41 -16.83 8.63
N TRP A 258 -21.95 -16.88 7.41
CA TRP A 258 -21.68 -17.99 6.50
C TRP A 258 -20.65 -17.68 5.41
N GLY A 259 -20.42 -16.39 5.14
CA GLY A 259 -19.67 -15.95 3.97
C GLY A 259 -20.43 -16.23 2.68
N ALA A 260 -19.75 -16.00 1.55
CA ALA A 260 -20.29 -16.17 0.21
C ALA A 260 -19.79 -17.44 -0.51
N GLY A 261 -18.76 -18.10 0.02
CA GLY A 261 -18.14 -19.30 -0.54
C GLY A 261 -16.82 -19.02 -1.28
N PRO A 262 -15.93 -20.02 -1.40
CA PRO A 262 -14.63 -19.90 -2.07
C PRO A 262 -14.76 -19.40 -3.51
N GLY A 263 -13.91 -18.44 -3.88
CA GLY A 263 -13.86 -17.89 -5.25
C GLY A 263 -14.97 -16.89 -5.60
N THR A 264 -15.86 -16.55 -4.67
CA THR A 264 -16.94 -15.58 -4.91
C THR A 264 -16.53 -14.13 -4.73
N TYR A 265 -15.43 -13.87 -4.03
CA TYR A 265 -14.96 -12.51 -3.75
C TYR A 265 -14.74 -11.66 -5.02
N PRO A 266 -14.04 -12.14 -6.07
CA PRO A 266 -13.91 -11.36 -7.31
C PRO A 266 -15.25 -11.00 -7.95
N SER A 267 -16.20 -11.94 -7.96
CA SER A 267 -17.54 -11.75 -8.53
C SER A 267 -18.39 -10.78 -7.71
N LEU A 268 -18.38 -10.89 -6.38
CA LEU A 268 -19.09 -9.97 -5.48
C LEU A 268 -18.49 -8.58 -5.51
N TYR A 269 -17.15 -8.50 -5.58
CA TYR A 269 -16.47 -7.23 -5.73
C TYR A 269 -16.78 -6.58 -7.08
N ALA A 270 -16.90 -7.37 -8.16
CA ALA A 270 -17.27 -6.89 -9.50
C ALA A 270 -18.60 -6.12 -9.54
N ILE A 271 -19.53 -6.46 -8.65
CA ILE A 271 -20.85 -5.85 -8.53
C ILE A 271 -21.00 -4.99 -7.27
N SER A 272 -19.91 -4.80 -6.51
CA SER A 272 -19.95 -4.02 -5.28
C SER A 272 -20.35 -2.56 -5.55
N PRO A 273 -21.16 -1.94 -4.68
CA PRO A 273 -21.47 -0.51 -4.78
C PRO A 273 -20.21 0.36 -4.86
N ALA A 274 -19.12 -0.03 -4.21
CA ALA A 274 -17.85 0.66 -4.28
C ALA A 274 -17.19 0.61 -5.67
N ARG A 275 -17.21 -0.55 -6.33
CA ARG A 275 -16.73 -0.67 -7.70
C ARG A 275 -17.65 0.04 -8.68
N LEU A 276 -18.97 -0.03 -8.46
CA LEU A 276 -19.96 0.76 -9.20
C LEU A 276 -19.76 2.27 -8.98
N LYS A 277 -19.29 2.65 -7.78
CA LYS A 277 -18.87 4.01 -7.44
C LYS A 277 -17.48 4.38 -8.00
N GLY A 278 -16.79 3.46 -8.67
CA GLY A 278 -15.53 3.72 -9.37
C GLY A 278 -14.27 3.42 -8.55
N LEU A 279 -14.34 2.76 -7.40
CA LEU A 279 -13.14 2.25 -6.72
C LEU A 279 -12.49 1.17 -7.60
N THR A 280 -11.38 1.52 -8.24
CA THR A 280 -10.67 0.61 -9.15
C THR A 280 -10.10 -0.60 -8.42
N GLU A 281 -10.07 -1.74 -9.11
CA GLU A 281 -9.68 -3.08 -8.61
C GLU A 281 -8.37 -3.14 -7.83
N LEU A 282 -7.41 -2.24 -8.08
CA LEU A 282 -6.09 -2.30 -7.46
C LEU A 282 -6.05 -2.05 -5.94
N HIS A 283 -7.08 -1.44 -5.34
CA HIS A 283 -6.99 -0.94 -3.96
C HIS A 283 -7.92 -1.61 -2.93
N VAL A 284 -8.80 -2.54 -3.32
CA VAL A 284 -9.80 -3.10 -2.37
C VAL A 284 -9.42 -4.45 -1.77
N HIS A 285 -8.25 -4.97 -2.14
CA HIS A 285 -7.79 -6.27 -1.66
C HIS A 285 -7.23 -6.17 -0.24
N ASN A 286 -7.83 -6.94 0.66
CA ASN A 286 -7.39 -7.12 2.04
C ASN A 286 -7.60 -8.59 2.38
N ASP A 287 -6.51 -9.30 2.71
CA ASP A 287 -6.54 -10.77 2.88
C ASP A 287 -7.55 -11.20 3.97
N TYR A 288 -7.70 -10.40 5.04
CA TYR A 288 -8.63 -10.71 6.14
C TYR A 288 -10.08 -10.53 5.73
N LEU A 289 -10.40 -9.41 5.08
CA LEU A 289 -11.75 -9.13 4.59
C LEU A 289 -12.16 -10.13 3.52
N GLU A 290 -11.28 -10.42 2.57
CA GLU A 290 -11.53 -11.42 1.53
C GLU A 290 -11.80 -12.78 2.15
N PHE A 291 -10.99 -13.22 3.12
CA PHE A 291 -11.19 -14.50 3.79
C PHE A 291 -12.49 -14.53 4.60
N LEU A 292 -12.81 -13.46 5.33
CA LEU A 292 -14.06 -13.33 6.09
C LEU A 292 -15.29 -13.30 5.17
N LEU A 293 -15.23 -12.57 4.06
CA LEU A 293 -16.26 -12.54 3.03
C LEU A 293 -16.49 -13.92 2.41
N THR A 294 -15.40 -14.64 2.18
CA THR A 294 -15.41 -15.94 1.52
C THR A 294 -15.94 -17.04 2.43
N PHE A 295 -15.47 -17.13 3.67
CA PHE A 295 -15.75 -18.27 4.56
C PHE A 295 -16.56 -17.92 5.80
N GLY A 296 -16.96 -16.66 5.96
CA GLY A 296 -17.73 -16.18 7.11
C GLY A 296 -16.98 -16.29 8.43
N ALA A 297 -17.72 -16.06 9.51
CA ALA A 297 -17.19 -16.14 10.87
C ALA A 297 -16.63 -17.53 11.25
N PRO A 298 -17.24 -18.68 10.89
CA PRO A 298 -16.70 -20.02 11.17
C PRO A 298 -15.36 -20.24 10.49
N GLY A 299 -15.23 -19.87 9.22
CA GLY A 299 -13.97 -19.98 8.50
C GLY A 299 -12.89 -19.09 9.13
N ALA A 300 -13.21 -17.81 9.32
CA ALA A 300 -12.31 -16.85 9.95
C ALA A 300 -11.88 -17.30 11.36
N THR A 301 -12.80 -17.87 12.14
CA THR A 301 -12.54 -18.41 13.49
C THR A 301 -11.64 -19.65 13.40
N ALA A 302 -11.91 -20.59 12.49
CA ALA A 302 -11.09 -21.78 12.30
C ALA A 302 -9.66 -21.40 11.88
N LEU A 303 -9.51 -20.45 10.95
CA LEU A 303 -8.20 -19.93 10.56
C LEU A 303 -7.51 -19.22 11.73
N GLY A 304 -8.22 -18.34 12.44
CA GLY A 304 -7.69 -17.64 13.61
C GLY A 304 -7.21 -18.61 14.70
N LEU A 305 -7.97 -19.67 14.97
CA LEU A 305 -7.59 -20.72 15.91
C LEU A 305 -6.36 -21.50 15.41
N ALA A 306 -6.31 -21.86 14.13
CA ALA A 306 -5.14 -22.54 13.55
C ALA A 306 -3.88 -21.65 13.66
N LEU A 307 -4.00 -20.36 13.37
CA LEU A 307 -2.91 -19.39 13.51
C LEU A 307 -2.46 -19.27 14.98
N CYS A 308 -3.40 -19.12 15.91
CA CYS A 308 -3.10 -19.09 17.34
C CYS A 308 -2.38 -20.37 17.79
N LEU A 309 -2.82 -21.55 17.33
CA LEU A 309 -2.18 -22.81 17.64
C LEU A 309 -0.75 -22.88 17.09
N VAL A 310 -0.54 -22.51 15.83
CA VAL A 310 0.80 -22.49 15.20
C VAL A 310 1.73 -21.52 15.92
N LEU A 311 1.26 -20.31 16.25
CA LEU A 311 2.05 -19.29 16.93
C LEU A 311 2.33 -19.67 18.39
N ALA A 312 1.38 -20.32 19.09
CA ALA A 312 1.58 -20.81 20.44
C ALA A 312 2.43 -22.09 20.51
N ARG A 313 2.52 -22.85 19.41
CA ARG A 313 3.13 -24.18 19.37
C ARG A 313 4.57 -24.24 19.91
N PRO A 314 5.47 -23.26 19.64
CA PRO A 314 6.79 -23.25 20.23
C PRO A 314 6.80 -23.17 21.76
N ALA A 315 5.76 -22.59 22.39
CA ALA A 315 5.64 -22.52 23.85
C ALA A 315 5.07 -23.81 24.49
N LEU A 316 4.43 -24.66 23.68
CA LEU A 316 3.83 -25.93 24.10
C LEU A 316 4.89 -27.05 24.23
N ARG A 317 4.52 -28.14 24.91
CA ARG A 317 5.36 -29.34 25.06
C ARG A 317 5.42 -30.13 23.75
N GLY A 318 6.55 -30.80 23.51
CA GLY A 318 6.80 -31.63 22.32
C GLY A 318 7.31 -30.82 21.12
N GLY A 319 7.95 -31.47 20.16
CA GLY A 319 8.57 -30.83 18.99
C GLY A 319 10.10 -30.73 19.06
N VAL A 320 10.70 -30.29 17.96
CA VAL A 320 12.15 -30.09 17.78
C VAL A 320 12.58 -28.84 18.54
N ARG A 321 13.56 -29.00 19.42
CA ARG A 321 14.05 -27.90 20.23
C ARG A 321 14.85 -26.93 19.37
N MET A 322 14.45 -25.67 19.37
CA MET A 322 15.17 -24.60 18.68
C MET A 322 15.73 -23.56 19.65
N PRO A 323 16.79 -22.82 19.28
CA PRO A 323 17.24 -21.66 20.01
C PRO A 323 16.11 -20.62 20.14
N PRO A 324 15.95 -19.93 21.28
CA PRO A 324 14.90 -18.92 21.44
C PRO A 324 14.93 -17.83 20.39
N GLY A 325 16.13 -17.34 20.03
CA GLY A 325 16.29 -16.33 18.98
C GLY A 325 15.72 -16.76 17.63
N PHE A 326 15.86 -18.04 17.27
CA PHE A 326 15.27 -18.58 16.03
C PHE A 326 13.74 -18.50 16.06
N VAL A 327 13.11 -18.95 17.15
CA VAL A 327 11.64 -18.89 17.29
C VAL A 327 11.13 -17.45 17.24
N VAL A 328 11.83 -16.52 17.88
CA VAL A 328 11.45 -15.10 17.85
C VAL A 328 11.54 -14.54 16.44
N LEU A 329 12.58 -14.87 15.68
CA LEU A 329 12.68 -14.45 14.28
C LEU A 329 11.56 -15.05 13.42
N MET A 330 11.15 -16.29 13.68
CA MET A 330 9.99 -16.91 13.00
C MET A 330 8.68 -16.19 13.34
N TRP A 331 8.44 -15.86 14.62
CA TRP A 331 7.29 -15.06 15.02
C TRP A 331 7.30 -13.67 14.41
N ALA A 332 8.46 -13.01 14.38
CA ALA A 332 8.61 -11.70 13.77
C ALA A 332 8.32 -11.74 12.26
N ALA A 333 8.86 -12.73 11.54
CA ALA A 333 8.60 -12.91 10.12
C ALA A 333 7.12 -13.20 9.83
N ALA A 334 6.50 -14.13 10.57
CA ALA A 334 5.08 -14.45 10.42
C ALA A 334 4.18 -13.27 10.80
N GLY A 335 4.49 -12.58 11.89
CA GLY A 335 3.77 -11.41 12.36
C GLY A 335 3.87 -10.23 11.39
N GLY A 336 5.04 -10.02 10.77
CA GLY A 336 5.21 -9.02 9.72
C GLY A 336 4.34 -9.30 8.50
N ILE A 337 4.29 -10.56 8.03
CA ILE A 337 3.40 -10.96 6.92
C ILE A 337 1.93 -10.73 7.31
N LEU A 338 1.51 -11.15 8.50
CA LEU A 338 0.13 -10.98 8.98
C LEU A 338 -0.25 -9.50 9.15
N LEU A 339 0.67 -8.67 9.62
CA LEU A 339 0.46 -7.23 9.75
C LEU A 339 0.27 -6.56 8.40
N VAL A 340 1.09 -6.91 7.40
CA VAL A 340 0.91 -6.40 6.04
C VAL A 340 -0.38 -6.96 5.43
N ALA A 341 -0.74 -8.21 5.71
CA ALA A 341 -2.00 -8.83 5.30
C ALA A 341 -3.24 -8.15 5.89
N PHE A 342 -3.10 -7.52 7.06
CA PHE A 342 -4.16 -6.73 7.66
C PHE A 342 -4.37 -5.39 6.93
N LEU A 343 -3.32 -4.86 6.29
CA LEU A 343 -3.36 -3.60 5.56
C LEU A 343 -3.64 -3.79 4.07
N ASP A 344 -3.21 -4.92 3.50
CA ASP A 344 -3.21 -5.19 2.06
C ASP A 344 -3.36 -6.70 1.75
N TRP A 345 -3.00 -7.14 0.54
CA TRP A 345 -3.11 -8.55 0.09
C TRP A 345 -1.78 -9.30 -0.18
N PRO A 346 -0.73 -9.18 0.65
CA PRO A 346 0.55 -9.86 0.42
C PRO A 346 0.39 -11.38 0.26
N LEU A 347 -0.61 -12.03 0.90
CA LEU A 347 -0.82 -13.47 0.78
C LEU A 347 -1.50 -13.87 -0.54
N PHE A 348 -1.94 -12.91 -1.37
CA PHE A 348 -2.31 -13.18 -2.75
C PHE A 348 -1.12 -13.69 -3.57
N SER A 349 0.07 -13.12 -3.33
CA SER A 349 1.31 -13.55 -3.98
C SER A 349 1.66 -14.99 -3.59
N PRO A 350 1.80 -15.93 -4.57
CA PRO A 350 2.16 -17.31 -4.28
C PRO A 350 3.46 -17.43 -3.48
N ALA A 351 4.46 -16.58 -3.76
CA ALA A 351 5.74 -16.62 -3.07
C ALA A 351 5.62 -16.27 -1.58
N VAL A 352 4.88 -15.21 -1.25
CA VAL A 352 4.69 -14.77 0.14
C VAL A 352 3.81 -15.77 0.89
N ARG A 353 2.77 -16.28 0.25
CA ARG A 353 1.92 -17.35 0.81
C ARG A 353 2.72 -18.61 1.12
N THR A 354 3.54 -19.08 0.18
CA THR A 354 4.40 -20.24 0.39
C THR A 354 5.39 -20.00 1.52
N LEU A 355 6.02 -18.83 1.58
CA LEU A 355 6.90 -18.47 2.68
C LEU A 355 6.16 -18.52 4.03
N PHE A 356 4.97 -17.94 4.10
CA PHE A 356 4.14 -17.97 5.31
C PHE A 356 3.81 -19.41 5.75
N LEU A 357 3.41 -20.27 4.80
CA LEU A 357 3.12 -21.68 5.08
C LEU A 357 4.36 -22.46 5.55
N VAL A 358 5.54 -22.18 4.98
CA VAL A 358 6.81 -22.77 5.44
C VAL A 358 7.11 -22.32 6.88
N LEU A 359 6.98 -21.03 7.19
CA LEU A 359 7.16 -20.50 8.54
C LEU A 359 6.18 -21.16 9.52
N ALA A 360 4.91 -21.29 9.14
CA ALA A 360 3.88 -21.95 9.94
C ALA A 360 4.19 -23.44 10.17
N GLY A 361 4.62 -24.15 9.12
CA GLY A 361 5.00 -25.56 9.20
C GLY A 361 6.20 -25.78 10.13
N VAL A 362 7.23 -24.93 10.02
CA VAL A 362 8.38 -24.96 10.93
C VAL A 362 7.94 -24.66 12.36
N MET A 363 7.18 -23.59 12.60
CA MET A 363 6.70 -23.28 13.95
C MET A 363 5.86 -24.42 14.55
N SER A 364 5.06 -25.10 13.73
CA SER A 364 4.21 -26.23 14.13
C SER A 364 4.97 -27.44 14.71
N CYS A 365 6.24 -27.60 14.33
CA CYS A 365 7.07 -28.68 14.84
C CYS A 365 8.15 -28.25 15.83
N THR A 366 8.25 -26.95 16.18
CA THR A 366 9.30 -26.44 17.08
C THR A 366 8.87 -26.35 18.55
N SER A 367 9.84 -26.31 19.46
CA SER A 367 9.63 -26.10 20.90
C SER A 367 10.75 -25.29 21.56
N LEU A 368 10.37 -24.42 22.49
CA LEU A 368 11.23 -23.65 23.39
C LEU A 368 11.49 -24.38 24.71
N ARG A 369 10.63 -25.35 25.08
CA ARG A 369 10.76 -26.03 26.38
C ARG A 369 11.95 -26.98 26.35
N LYS A 370 12.80 -26.88 27.38
CA LYS A 370 13.85 -27.89 27.59
C LYS A 370 13.15 -29.21 27.87
N LYS A 371 13.58 -30.28 27.18
CA LYS A 371 13.19 -31.66 27.52
C LYS A 371 13.48 -31.79 29.01
N GLN A 372 12.42 -31.80 29.81
CA GLN A 372 12.52 -32.04 31.24
C GLN A 372 13.11 -33.44 31.28
N ARG A 373 14.42 -33.55 31.48
CA ARG A 373 15.11 -34.83 31.60
C ARG A 373 14.35 -35.47 32.72
N GLN A 374 13.46 -36.41 32.36
CA GLN A 374 12.72 -37.21 33.30
C GLN A 374 13.83 -37.73 34.19
N ARG A 375 13.89 -37.20 35.41
CA ARG A 375 14.63 -37.81 36.51
C ARG A 375 13.92 -39.14 36.74
N ARG A 376 14.16 -40.11 35.84
CA ARG A 376 14.21 -41.53 36.15
C ARG A 376 15.52 -41.72 36.94
N THR A 377 15.57 -41.08 38.10
CA THR A 377 16.60 -41.22 39.14
C THR A 377 15.83 -41.47 40.43
N GLY A 378 15.03 -42.53 40.44
CA GLY A 378 14.21 -42.86 41.59
C GLY A 378 13.65 -44.28 41.58
N ALA A 379 14.29 -45.21 40.87
CA ALA A 379 13.96 -46.64 41.00
C ALA A 379 15.10 -47.60 40.60
N SER A 380 16.30 -47.10 40.27
CA SER A 380 17.47 -47.95 39.98
C SER A 380 18.77 -47.34 40.54
N GLY A 381 18.64 -46.42 41.50
CA GLY A 381 19.76 -45.81 42.20
C GLY A 381 19.91 -46.34 43.63
N GLU A 382 18.80 -46.74 44.28
CA GLU A 382 18.87 -47.43 45.57
C GLU A 382 19.52 -48.81 45.45
N GLU A 383 19.31 -49.54 44.34
CA GLU A 383 19.85 -50.90 44.19
C GLU A 383 21.38 -50.91 43.98
N ILE A 384 21.97 -49.83 43.44
CA ILE A 384 23.42 -49.72 43.23
C ILE A 384 24.10 -49.20 44.50
N ASP A 385 23.46 -48.28 45.23
CA ASP A 385 23.99 -47.80 46.51
C ASP A 385 23.91 -48.91 47.59
N GLU A 386 22.89 -49.79 47.57
CA GLU A 386 22.82 -50.98 48.44
C GLU A 386 23.88 -52.04 48.08
N GLU A 387 24.12 -52.33 46.80
CA GLU A 387 25.20 -53.27 46.39
C GLU A 387 26.60 -52.73 46.73
N GLU A 388 26.87 -51.43 46.53
CA GLU A 388 28.17 -50.84 46.92
C GLU A 388 28.33 -50.78 48.45
N GLU A 389 27.26 -50.51 49.21
CA GLU A 389 27.31 -50.51 50.67
C GLU A 389 27.42 -51.95 51.25
N GLU A 390 26.81 -52.94 50.60
CA GLU A 390 26.94 -54.36 50.97
C GLU A 390 28.35 -54.88 50.64
N LEU A 391 28.92 -54.54 49.48
CA LEU A 391 30.31 -54.87 49.12
C LEU A 391 31.31 -54.24 50.09
N ALA A 392 31.12 -52.98 50.48
CA ALA A 392 31.98 -52.30 51.45
C ALA A 392 31.90 -52.96 52.85
N ARG A 393 30.72 -53.42 53.27
CA ARG A 393 30.56 -54.16 54.54
C ARG A 393 31.23 -55.52 54.50
N LEU A 394 31.20 -56.22 53.37
CA LEU A 394 31.87 -57.52 53.22
C LEU A 394 33.41 -57.38 53.20
N GLU A 395 33.95 -56.31 52.59
CA GLU A 395 35.39 -56.00 52.67
C GLU A 395 35.84 -55.67 54.10
N GLU A 396 35.10 -54.86 54.86
CA GLU A 396 35.45 -54.57 56.27
C GLU A 396 35.33 -55.79 57.19
N ALA A 397 34.42 -56.71 56.91
CA ALA A 397 34.27 -57.96 57.65
C ALA A 397 35.36 -59.01 57.32
N GLY A 398 36.16 -58.79 56.26
CA GLY A 398 37.21 -59.70 55.83
C GLY A 398 36.70 -61.00 55.21
N GLU A 399 35.48 -60.99 54.65
CA GLU A 399 34.82 -62.15 54.03
C GLU A 399 34.98 -62.21 52.50
N VAL A 400 35.73 -61.29 51.90
CA VAL A 400 35.99 -61.21 50.44
C VAL A 400 37.39 -61.71 50.08
#